data_AF-A0A090YCP2-F1
#
_entry.id   AF-A0A090YCP2-F1
#
_cell.length_a   1.000
_cell.length_b   1.000
_cell.length_c   1.000
_cell.angle_alpha   90.00
_cell.angle_beta   90.00
_cell.angle_gamma   90.00
#
_symmetry.space_group_name_H-M   'P 1'
#
loop_
_entity.id
_entity.type
_entity.pdbx_description
1 polymer ?
#
loop_
_entity_poly.entity_id
_entity_poly.type
_entity_poly.pdbx_seq_one_letter_code
_entity_poly.pdbx_strand_id
1 'polypeptide(L)'
;MIKRSFYYLWGSQTISNVADIIYMLSITVLVFSSSNSLMQTTLIPLFRLSAQVVSGLVAPIVLSRFRLTRILLFSQLGQFIIFTLLFLYLWTNPGQGSFLFIFVMVFGMSFLDGWTNPARNALVPRLASGEGLMRANSLVAVSDQVVKCAGWALSGIAVAWLGSLNTLLIASCCYLLAAAVTTFIRDPLDDRESGSESPIPATQPPAAAESKGSHWKELGAGWRIIWHNRRIRSLMIVDSIDTIGGTSWLGVFILAYVTQVLHKDASWWGFMNASFFSGMILGGLVVVGLVKRLQKNSYLYMLGALFVYVLITVVFALNTIPAAALVLFAVSGLPVQMAGIIRRTLLQTSAPAAQLPKVMAGIDVLTNLGFGLSLLFLGWYADRFGMVQVYLLAAAMTTIAVLIGLFYRRDFQESAQVDHPTVKGSGI
;
A
#
# COMPACT_ATOMS: atom_id res chain seq x y z
N MET A 1 0.29 -13.86 -17.88
CA MET A 1 0.58 -15.12 -17.17
C MET A 1 0.88 -14.81 -15.70
N ILE A 2 0.46 -15.65 -14.75
CA ILE A 2 0.80 -15.54 -13.33
C ILE A 2 1.62 -16.77 -12.95
N LYS A 3 2.82 -16.59 -12.39
CA LYS A 3 3.70 -17.70 -11.98
C LYS A 3 3.26 -18.26 -10.62
N ARG A 4 3.55 -19.53 -10.34
CA ARG A 4 3.25 -20.16 -9.03
C ARG A 4 3.80 -19.36 -7.84
N SER A 5 5.01 -18.80 -7.98
CA SER A 5 5.64 -17.97 -6.95
C SER A 5 4.86 -16.70 -6.59
N PHE A 6 4.00 -16.19 -7.48
CA PHE A 6 3.08 -15.10 -7.13
C PHE A 6 2.11 -15.51 -6.02
N TYR A 7 1.56 -16.73 -6.05
CA TYR A 7 0.61 -17.19 -5.03
C TYR A 7 1.28 -17.38 -3.66
N TYR A 8 2.57 -17.75 -3.62
CA TYR A 8 3.36 -17.75 -2.38
C TYR A 8 3.58 -16.33 -1.86
N LEU A 9 3.93 -15.38 -2.72
CA LEU A 9 4.04 -13.95 -2.34
C LEU A 9 2.69 -13.43 -1.82
N TRP A 10 1.60 -13.65 -2.56
CA TRP A 10 0.27 -13.20 -2.19
C TRP A 10 -0.20 -13.80 -0.86
N GLY A 11 -0.03 -15.11 -0.68
CA GLY A 11 -0.41 -15.81 0.55
C GLY A 11 0.40 -15.32 1.76
N SER A 12 1.74 -15.29 1.64
CA SER A 12 2.62 -14.79 2.70
C SER A 12 2.25 -13.37 3.14
N GLN A 13 2.09 -12.46 2.18
CA GLN A 13 1.79 -11.06 2.48
C GLN A 13 0.38 -10.87 3.04
N THR A 14 -0.60 -11.67 2.60
CA THR A 14 -1.95 -11.65 3.19
C THR A 14 -1.91 -12.10 4.65
N ILE A 15 -1.15 -13.16 4.96
CA ILE A 15 -0.98 -13.66 6.33
C ILE A 15 -0.27 -12.62 7.20
N SER A 16 0.78 -11.96 6.70
CA SER A 16 1.45 -10.85 7.41
C SER A 16 0.51 -9.68 7.70
N ASN A 17 -0.31 -9.27 6.73
CA ASN A 17 -1.29 -8.20 6.94
C ASN A 17 -2.33 -8.55 8.01
N VAL A 18 -2.76 -9.82 8.07
CA VAL A 18 -3.65 -10.31 9.14
C VAL A 18 -2.93 -10.23 10.49
N ALA A 19 -1.68 -10.67 10.56
CA ALA A 19 -0.87 -10.60 11.78
C ALA A 19 -0.74 -9.15 12.28
N ASP A 20 -0.50 -8.19 11.37
CA ASP A 20 -0.37 -6.77 11.70
C ASP A 20 -1.64 -6.18 12.33
N ILE A 21 -2.81 -6.46 11.78
CA ILE A 21 -4.07 -5.95 12.32
C ILE A 21 -4.35 -6.57 13.69
N ILE A 22 -4.17 -7.88 13.81
CA ILE A 22 -4.37 -8.62 15.07
C ILE A 22 -3.44 -8.08 16.16
N TYR A 23 -2.17 -7.90 15.82
CA TYR A 23 -1.18 -7.31 16.69
C TYR A 23 -1.59 -5.92 17.16
N MET A 24 -1.86 -5.02 16.21
CA MET A 24 -2.05 -3.61 16.52
C MET A 24 -3.24 -3.44 17.48
N LEU A 25 -4.33 -4.15 17.23
CA LEU A 25 -5.47 -4.11 18.15
C LEU A 25 -5.12 -4.71 19.52
N SER A 26 -4.47 -5.88 19.54
CA SER A 26 -4.14 -6.57 20.79
C SER A 26 -3.24 -5.74 21.69
N ILE A 27 -2.19 -5.13 21.12
CA ILE A 27 -1.26 -4.31 21.90
C ILE A 27 -1.91 -3.01 22.38
N THR A 28 -2.78 -2.41 21.56
CA THR A 28 -3.55 -1.22 21.94
C THR A 28 -4.49 -1.51 23.11
N VAL A 29 -5.26 -2.61 23.05
CA VAL A 29 -6.16 -3.00 24.14
C VAL A 29 -5.38 -3.37 25.40
N LEU A 30 -4.26 -4.10 25.25
CA LEU A 30 -3.40 -4.48 26.37
C LEU A 30 -2.87 -3.26 27.12
N VAL A 31 -2.25 -2.32 26.41
CA VAL A 31 -1.69 -1.10 27.03
C VAL A 31 -2.79 -0.25 27.65
N PHE A 32 -3.94 -0.09 26.99
CA PHE A 32 -5.05 0.68 27.56
C PHE A 32 -5.58 0.04 28.84
N SER A 33 -5.85 -1.27 28.81
CA SER A 33 -6.39 -1.99 29.99
C SER A 33 -5.43 -2.04 31.17
N SER A 34 -4.11 -2.07 30.93
CA SER A 34 -3.10 -2.11 31.99
C SER A 34 -2.75 -0.72 32.53
N SER A 35 -2.77 0.33 31.69
CA SER A 35 -2.39 1.68 32.10
C SER A 35 -3.56 2.56 32.53
N ASN A 36 -4.78 2.27 32.06
CA ASN A 36 -5.92 3.18 32.03
C ASN A 36 -5.58 4.58 31.48
N SER A 37 -4.52 4.69 30.67
CA SER A 37 -4.00 5.95 30.16
C SER A 37 -4.20 6.04 28.66
N LEU A 38 -5.04 6.99 28.25
CA LEU A 38 -5.24 7.29 26.84
C LEU A 38 -3.94 7.79 26.19
N MET A 39 -3.16 8.61 26.91
CA MET A 39 -1.87 9.13 26.45
C MET A 39 -0.91 7.99 26.07
N GLN A 40 -0.73 7.00 26.96
CA GLN A 40 0.16 5.87 26.68
C GLN A 40 -0.34 5.02 25.49
N THR A 41 -1.65 4.87 25.37
CA THR A 41 -2.27 4.14 24.26
C THR A 41 -2.04 4.83 22.92
N THR A 42 -2.11 6.18 22.89
CA THR A 42 -1.82 6.97 21.67
C THR A 42 -0.35 6.96 21.25
N LEU A 43 0.58 6.62 22.16
CA LEU A 43 1.99 6.47 21.80
C LEU A 43 2.22 5.26 20.87
N ILE A 44 1.38 4.22 20.91
CA ILE A 44 1.52 3.04 20.05
C ILE A 44 1.48 3.41 18.56
N PRO A 45 0.39 4.03 18.03
CA PRO A 45 0.37 4.45 16.63
C PRO A 45 1.43 5.51 16.34
N LEU A 46 1.82 6.37 17.29
CA LEU A 46 2.88 7.36 17.10
C LEU A 46 4.25 6.70 16.87
N PHE A 47 4.64 5.72 17.69
CA PHE A 47 5.88 4.97 17.53
C PHE A 47 5.86 4.11 16.27
N ARG A 48 4.70 3.57 15.89
CA ARG A 48 4.53 2.87 14.61
C ARG A 48 4.77 3.80 13.42
N LEU A 49 4.16 4.98 13.42
CA LEU A 49 4.33 5.97 12.37
C LEU A 49 5.77 6.47 12.28
N SER A 50 6.41 6.79 13.41
CA SER A 50 7.81 7.24 13.43
C SER A 50 8.75 6.17 12.89
N ALA A 51 8.55 4.91 13.27
CA ALA A 51 9.30 3.77 12.75
C ALA A 51 9.12 3.58 11.24
N GLN A 52 7.88 3.71 10.73
CA GLN A 52 7.60 3.60 9.30
C GLN A 52 8.23 4.74 8.50
N VAL A 53 8.27 5.97 9.03
CA VAL A 53 8.98 7.10 8.39
C VAL A 53 10.48 6.82 8.34
N VAL A 54 11.09 6.42 9.46
CA VAL A 54 12.52 6.10 9.53
C VAL A 54 12.85 4.93 8.59
N SER A 55 12.02 3.88 8.58
CA SER A 55 12.17 2.75 7.67
C SER A 55 12.05 3.16 6.21
N GLY A 56 11.08 4.00 5.85
CA GLY A 56 10.90 4.52 4.49
C GLY A 56 12.10 5.33 3.99
N LEU A 57 12.75 6.10 4.87
CA LEU A 57 13.99 6.81 4.53
C LEU A 57 15.17 5.85 4.31
N VAL A 58 15.23 4.75 5.05
CA VAL A 58 16.29 3.73 4.96
C VAL A 58 16.01 2.71 3.82
N ALA A 59 14.74 2.56 3.41
CA ALA A 59 14.29 1.57 2.45
C ALA A 59 15.06 1.60 1.11
N PRO A 60 15.37 2.75 0.48
CA PRO A 60 16.13 2.77 -0.78
C PRO A 60 17.52 2.13 -0.68
N ILE A 61 18.16 2.19 0.50
CA ILE A 61 19.49 1.62 0.75
C ILE A 61 19.37 0.11 0.99
N VAL A 62 18.37 -0.33 1.74
CA VAL A 62 18.15 -1.77 2.01
C VAL A 62 17.73 -2.49 0.73
N LEU A 63 16.78 -1.90 -0.01
CA LEU A 63 16.26 -2.44 -1.28
C LEU A 63 17.29 -2.44 -2.42
N SER A 64 18.40 -1.70 -2.30
CA SER A 64 19.47 -1.71 -3.30
C SER A 64 20.51 -2.82 -3.07
N ARG A 65 20.66 -3.30 -1.82
CA ARG A 65 21.73 -4.22 -1.43
C ARG A 65 21.28 -5.65 -1.27
N PHE A 66 20.02 -5.85 -0.90
CA PHE A 66 19.51 -7.18 -0.57
C PHE A 66 18.44 -7.61 -1.56
N ARG A 67 18.39 -8.91 -1.82
CA ARG A 67 17.35 -9.55 -2.62
C ARG A 67 15.99 -9.31 -1.97
N LEU A 68 14.97 -8.96 -2.77
CA LEU A 68 13.65 -8.59 -2.26
C LEU A 68 13.00 -9.72 -1.45
N THR A 69 13.17 -10.97 -1.88
CA THR A 69 12.69 -12.18 -1.19
C THR A 69 13.32 -12.33 0.20
N ARG A 70 14.63 -12.04 0.33
CA ARG A 70 15.34 -12.07 1.61
C ARG A 70 14.90 -10.94 2.53
N ILE A 71 14.67 -9.73 1.99
CA ILE A 71 14.17 -8.59 2.77
C ILE A 71 12.81 -8.94 3.42
N LEU A 72 11.90 -9.52 2.64
CA LEU A 72 10.59 -9.97 3.16
C LEU A 72 10.77 -11.04 4.24
N LEU A 73 11.61 -12.04 3.99
CA LEU A 73 11.87 -13.13 4.94
C LEU A 73 12.45 -12.62 6.26
N PHE A 74 13.48 -11.77 6.20
CA PHE A 74 14.11 -11.21 7.39
C PHE A 74 13.19 -10.27 8.16
N SER A 75 12.36 -9.49 7.47
CA SER A 75 11.34 -8.66 8.11
C SER A 75 10.37 -9.52 8.90
N GLN A 76 9.78 -10.53 8.27
CA GLN A 76 8.79 -11.42 8.90
C GLN A 76 9.38 -12.25 10.05
N LEU A 77 10.59 -12.79 9.87
CA LEU A 77 11.29 -13.51 10.95
C LEU A 77 11.68 -12.59 12.10
N GLY A 78 12.16 -11.38 11.79
CA GLY A 78 12.47 -10.38 12.81
C GLY A 78 11.22 -9.97 13.59
N GLN A 79 10.10 -9.74 12.92
CA GLN A 79 8.81 -9.49 13.56
C GLN A 79 8.40 -10.66 14.46
N PHE A 80 8.45 -11.91 13.97
CA PHE A 80 8.19 -13.11 14.77
C PHE A 80 9.04 -13.17 16.06
N ILE A 81 10.35 -12.89 15.94
CA ILE A 81 11.26 -12.89 17.10
C ILE A 81 10.86 -11.78 18.08
N ILE A 82 10.67 -10.55 17.60
CA ILE A 82 10.29 -9.41 18.45
C ILE A 82 8.94 -9.67 19.13
N PHE A 83 7.98 -10.28 18.44
CA PHE A 83 6.69 -10.71 19.02
C PHE A 83 6.87 -11.74 20.12
N THR A 84 7.65 -12.76 19.86
CA THR A 84 7.89 -13.84 20.82
C THR A 84 8.58 -13.29 22.06
N LEU A 85 9.54 -12.38 21.91
CA LEU A 85 10.20 -11.69 23.02
C LEU A 85 9.21 -10.82 23.81
N LEU A 86 8.35 -10.06 23.12
CA LEU A 86 7.31 -9.26 23.77
C LEU A 86 6.32 -10.13 24.54
N PHE A 87 5.89 -11.25 23.95
CA PHE A 87 5.01 -12.21 24.61
C PHE A 87 5.65 -12.78 25.88
N LEU A 88 6.90 -13.28 25.78
CA LEU A 88 7.63 -13.83 26.92
C LEU A 88 7.83 -12.78 28.03
N TYR A 89 8.13 -11.54 27.65
CA TYR A 89 8.27 -10.43 28.59
C TYR A 89 6.98 -10.16 29.37
N LEU A 90 5.85 -10.05 28.67
CA LEU A 90 4.54 -9.80 29.28
C LEU A 90 4.03 -10.99 30.09
N TRP A 91 4.36 -12.22 29.66
CA TRP A 91 4.02 -13.45 30.37
C TRP A 91 4.77 -13.57 31.70
N THR A 92 6.05 -13.21 31.72
CA THR A 92 6.90 -13.29 32.92
C THR A 92 6.69 -12.14 33.91
N ASN A 93 6.17 -10.99 33.44
CA ASN A 93 5.95 -9.80 34.27
C ASN A 93 4.48 -9.35 34.23
N PRO A 94 3.53 -10.19 34.70
CA PRO A 94 2.11 -9.83 34.68
C PRO A 94 1.86 -8.58 35.54
N GLY A 95 1.30 -7.53 34.92
CA GLY A 95 0.92 -6.28 35.59
C GLY A 95 2.06 -5.31 35.91
N GLN A 96 3.33 -5.65 35.62
CA GLN A 96 4.51 -4.80 35.88
C GLN A 96 5.33 -4.52 34.61
N GLY A 97 4.75 -4.73 33.43
CA GLY A 97 5.40 -4.49 32.16
C GLY A 97 5.79 -3.02 31.98
N SER A 98 7.05 -2.75 31.69
CA SER A 98 7.56 -1.45 31.28
C SER A 98 6.96 -1.07 29.93
N PHE A 99 6.11 -0.04 29.93
CA PHE A 99 5.54 0.51 28.69
C PHE A 99 6.62 0.97 27.70
N LEU A 100 7.78 1.43 28.19
CA LEU A 100 8.91 1.78 27.34
C LEU A 100 9.41 0.58 26.53
N PHE A 101 9.50 -0.61 27.14
CA PHE A 101 9.89 -1.82 26.43
C PHE A 101 8.86 -2.17 25.33
N ILE A 102 7.56 -2.07 25.65
CA ILE A 102 6.49 -2.28 24.66
C ILE A 102 6.65 -1.33 23.47
N PHE A 103 6.87 -0.03 23.71
CA PHE A 103 7.03 0.96 22.64
C PHE A 103 8.27 0.73 21.80
N VAL A 104 9.39 0.30 22.40
CA VAL A 104 10.61 -0.08 21.66
C VAL A 104 10.35 -1.30 20.76
N MET A 105 9.63 -2.31 21.26
CA MET A 105 9.24 -3.47 20.46
C MET A 105 8.32 -3.06 19.30
N VAL A 106 7.32 -2.20 19.55
CA VAL A 106 6.42 -1.65 18.51
C VAL A 106 7.20 -0.92 17.42
N PHE A 107 8.17 -0.10 17.82
CA PHE A 107 9.06 0.59 16.89
C PHE A 107 9.85 -0.40 16.05
N GLY A 108 10.49 -1.39 16.67
CA GLY A 108 11.27 -2.41 15.97
C GLY A 108 10.45 -3.19 14.94
N MET A 109 9.25 -3.64 15.32
CA MET A 109 8.33 -4.33 14.39
C MET A 109 7.95 -3.46 13.20
N SER A 110 7.55 -2.22 13.47
CA SER A 110 7.07 -1.28 12.46
C SER A 110 8.20 -0.81 11.54
N PHE A 111 9.43 -0.75 12.06
CA PHE A 111 10.62 -0.44 11.29
C PHE A 111 10.95 -1.56 10.29
N LEU A 112 10.86 -2.83 10.70
CA LEU A 112 11.04 -3.98 9.82
C LEU A 112 9.95 -4.06 8.74
N ASP A 113 8.72 -3.62 9.05
CA ASP A 113 7.61 -3.63 8.11
C ASP A 113 7.73 -2.54 7.01
N GLY A 114 8.37 -1.41 7.30
CA GLY A 114 8.31 -0.22 6.44
C GLY A 114 8.83 -0.41 5.00
N TRP A 115 9.70 -1.39 4.73
CA TRP A 115 10.16 -1.72 3.37
C TRP A 115 9.44 -2.92 2.73
N THR A 116 8.52 -3.57 3.45
CA THR A 116 7.73 -4.71 2.95
C THR A 116 6.88 -4.33 1.75
N ASN A 117 6.18 -3.19 1.81
CA ASN A 117 5.30 -2.73 0.73
C ASN A 117 6.05 -2.40 -0.58
N PRO A 118 7.13 -1.60 -0.56
CA PRO A 118 7.97 -1.40 -1.75
C PRO A 118 8.52 -2.70 -2.34
N ALA A 119 9.00 -3.62 -1.49
CA ALA A 119 9.53 -4.91 -1.94
C ALA A 119 8.45 -5.78 -2.58
N ARG A 120 7.29 -5.93 -1.91
CA ARG A 120 6.11 -6.65 -2.42
C ARG A 120 5.68 -6.10 -3.78
N ASN A 121 5.49 -4.79 -3.88
CA ASN A 121 5.01 -4.15 -5.11
C ASN A 121 6.03 -4.19 -6.25
N ALA A 122 7.33 -4.30 -5.96
CA ALA A 122 8.36 -4.49 -6.96
C ALA A 122 8.53 -5.97 -7.40
N LEU A 123 8.19 -6.93 -6.55
CA LEU A 123 8.20 -8.37 -6.87
C LEU A 123 7.02 -8.78 -7.76
N VAL A 124 5.82 -8.22 -7.55
CA VAL A 124 4.61 -8.57 -8.31
C VAL A 124 4.83 -8.56 -9.84
N PRO A 125 5.39 -7.52 -10.48
CA PRO A 125 5.64 -7.51 -11.93
C PRO A 125 6.74 -8.47 -12.40
N ARG A 126 7.57 -9.00 -11.49
CA ARG A 126 8.54 -10.08 -11.80
C ARG A 126 7.86 -11.45 -11.87
N LEU A 127 6.74 -11.60 -11.17
CA LEU A 127 5.99 -12.86 -11.00
C LEU A 127 4.72 -12.94 -11.85
N ALA A 128 4.25 -11.81 -12.39
CA ALA A 128 3.08 -11.74 -13.26
C ALA A 128 3.32 -10.79 -14.43
N SER A 129 2.87 -11.17 -15.64
CA SER A 129 3.09 -10.42 -16.88
C SER A 129 1.80 -10.28 -17.72
N GLY A 130 1.76 -9.24 -18.57
CA GLY A 130 0.61 -8.93 -19.42
C GLY A 130 -0.69 -8.81 -18.61
N GLU A 131 -1.76 -9.47 -19.06
CA GLU A 131 -3.04 -9.55 -18.34
C GLU A 131 -2.91 -10.12 -16.93
N GLY A 132 -1.89 -10.97 -16.70
CA GLY A 132 -1.62 -11.55 -15.39
C GLY A 132 -1.25 -10.50 -14.35
N LEU A 133 -0.59 -9.40 -14.75
CA LEU A 133 -0.13 -8.37 -13.81
C LEU A 133 -1.29 -7.58 -13.20
N MET A 134 -2.24 -7.14 -14.03
CA MET A 134 -3.43 -6.45 -13.55
C MET A 134 -4.28 -7.35 -12.66
N ARG A 135 -4.44 -8.64 -13.04
CA ARG A 135 -5.11 -9.64 -12.19
C ARG A 135 -4.40 -9.83 -10.85
N ALA A 136 -3.08 -9.94 -10.86
CA ALA A 136 -2.26 -10.08 -9.68
C ALA A 136 -2.41 -8.89 -8.71
N ASN A 137 -2.33 -7.66 -9.21
CA ASN A 137 -2.59 -6.46 -8.40
C ASN A 137 -4.03 -6.43 -7.88
N SER A 138 -4.99 -6.90 -8.66
CA SER A 138 -6.39 -7.00 -8.22
C SER A 138 -6.54 -7.97 -7.05
N LEU A 139 -5.91 -9.15 -7.11
CA LEU A 139 -5.94 -10.13 -6.02
C LEU A 139 -5.29 -9.58 -4.75
N VAL A 140 -4.14 -8.92 -4.88
CA VAL A 140 -3.48 -8.25 -3.74
C VAL A 140 -4.40 -7.17 -3.15
N ALA A 141 -4.99 -6.34 -3.99
CA ALA A 141 -5.88 -5.27 -3.54
C ALA A 141 -7.13 -5.81 -2.82
N VAL A 142 -7.82 -6.78 -3.42
CA VAL A 142 -9.01 -7.41 -2.81
C VAL A 142 -8.65 -8.02 -1.45
N SER A 143 -7.55 -8.77 -1.36
CA SER A 143 -7.09 -9.34 -0.10
C SER A 143 -6.76 -8.26 0.94
N ASP A 144 -6.06 -7.19 0.55
CA ASP A 144 -5.75 -6.08 1.46
C ASP A 144 -7.05 -5.45 2.01
N GLN A 145 -8.11 -5.30 1.19
CA GLN A 145 -9.39 -4.75 1.65
C GLN A 145 -10.19 -5.72 2.51
N VAL A 146 -10.22 -7.01 2.16
CA VAL A 146 -10.86 -8.04 2.98
C VAL A 146 -10.21 -8.10 4.36
N VAL A 147 -8.87 -8.09 4.40
CA VAL A 147 -8.11 -8.10 5.65
C VAL A 147 -8.37 -6.83 6.46
N LYS A 148 -8.41 -5.64 5.85
CA LYS A 148 -8.77 -4.40 6.56
C LYS A 148 -10.21 -4.42 7.09
N CYS A 149 -11.17 -4.89 6.31
CA CYS A 149 -12.57 -4.90 6.69
C CYS A 149 -12.86 -5.93 7.79
N ALA A 150 -12.46 -7.19 7.56
CA ALA A 150 -12.73 -8.29 8.48
C ALA A 150 -11.75 -8.31 9.66
N GLY A 151 -10.49 -7.93 9.44
CA GLY A 151 -9.41 -8.07 10.42
C GLY A 151 -9.66 -7.28 11.70
N TRP A 152 -10.12 -6.03 11.62
CA TRP A 152 -10.40 -5.24 12.82
C TRP A 152 -11.56 -5.83 13.64
N ALA A 153 -12.64 -6.23 12.97
CA ALA A 153 -13.80 -6.84 13.63
C ALA A 153 -13.44 -8.19 14.27
N LEU A 154 -12.81 -9.08 13.50
CA LEU A 154 -12.42 -10.41 13.96
C LEU A 154 -11.34 -10.33 15.04
N SER A 155 -10.40 -9.40 14.94
CA SER A 155 -9.42 -9.19 16.00
C SER A 155 -10.06 -8.70 17.29
N GLY A 156 -11.10 -7.87 17.23
CA GLY A 156 -11.83 -7.43 18.43
C GLY A 156 -12.50 -8.59 19.15
N ILE A 157 -13.14 -9.47 18.39
CA ILE A 157 -13.74 -10.71 18.90
C ILE A 157 -12.67 -11.62 19.50
N ALA A 158 -11.54 -11.81 18.80
CA ALA A 158 -10.43 -12.62 19.28
C ALA A 158 -9.87 -12.09 20.62
N VAL A 159 -9.62 -10.78 20.72
CA VAL A 159 -9.15 -10.15 21.96
C VAL A 159 -10.18 -10.31 23.09
N ALA A 160 -11.48 -10.15 22.80
CA ALA A 160 -12.52 -10.29 23.81
C ALA A 160 -12.66 -11.72 24.36
N TRP A 161 -12.45 -12.75 23.53
CA TRP A 161 -12.63 -14.15 23.93
C TRP A 161 -11.34 -14.79 24.45
N LEU A 162 -10.21 -14.52 23.79
CA LEU A 162 -8.93 -15.16 24.09
C LEU A 162 -8.06 -14.29 25.00
N GLY A 163 -8.37 -13.00 25.13
CA GLY A 163 -7.51 -12.01 25.77
C GLY A 163 -6.40 -11.49 24.85
N SER A 164 -5.89 -10.30 25.15
CA SER A 164 -4.88 -9.63 24.33
C SER A 164 -3.58 -10.44 24.20
N LEU A 165 -3.14 -11.11 25.26
CA LEU A 165 -1.86 -11.83 25.28
C LEU A 165 -1.89 -13.08 24.38
N ASN A 166 -2.95 -13.88 24.44
CA ASN A 166 -3.12 -15.04 23.57
C ASN A 166 -3.34 -14.62 22.12
N THR A 167 -4.01 -13.50 21.90
CA THR A 167 -4.22 -12.95 20.55
C THR A 167 -2.90 -12.47 19.93
N LEU A 168 -1.96 -11.94 20.71
CA LEU A 168 -0.59 -11.65 20.26
C LEU A 168 0.17 -12.92 19.85
N LEU A 169 -0.03 -14.05 20.53
CA LEU A 169 0.58 -15.33 20.14
C LEU A 169 0.10 -15.76 18.75
N ILE A 170 -1.20 -15.61 18.46
CA ILE A 170 -1.76 -15.88 17.13
C ILE A 170 -1.07 -15.03 16.06
N ALA A 171 -0.89 -13.73 16.32
CA ALA A 171 -0.16 -12.85 15.40
C ALA A 171 1.29 -13.33 15.16
N SER A 172 1.98 -13.77 16.22
CA SER A 172 3.34 -14.35 16.10
C SER A 172 3.34 -15.61 15.23
N CYS A 173 2.41 -16.54 15.45
CA CYS A 173 2.26 -17.74 14.61
C CYS A 173 1.97 -17.39 13.14
N CYS A 174 1.15 -16.37 12.89
CA CYS A 174 0.92 -15.87 11.53
C CYS A 174 2.21 -15.35 10.89
N TYR A 175 3.05 -14.61 11.62
CA TYR A 175 4.34 -14.15 11.12
C TYR A 175 5.31 -15.28 10.78
N LEU A 176 5.38 -16.30 11.64
CA LEU A 176 6.19 -17.49 11.37
C LEU A 176 5.69 -18.24 10.13
N LEU A 177 4.37 -18.40 10.00
CA LEU A 177 3.76 -19.03 8.83
C LEU A 177 4.02 -18.21 7.56
N ALA A 178 3.89 -16.89 7.62
CA ALA A 178 4.19 -16.01 6.50
C ALA A 178 5.66 -16.13 6.06
N ALA A 179 6.59 -16.13 7.03
CA ALA A 179 8.02 -16.34 6.78
C ALA A 179 8.28 -17.71 6.13
N ALA A 180 7.66 -18.78 6.62
CA ALA A 180 7.76 -20.11 6.02
C ALA A 180 7.27 -20.13 4.56
N VAL A 181 6.13 -19.50 4.28
CA VAL A 181 5.59 -19.37 2.91
C VAL A 181 6.51 -18.54 2.02
N THR A 182 7.14 -17.49 2.56
CA THR A 182 8.11 -16.64 1.83
C THR A 182 9.31 -17.42 1.32
N THR A 183 9.75 -18.48 2.00
CA THR A 183 10.89 -19.30 1.54
C THR A 183 10.63 -20.00 0.20
N PHE A 184 9.37 -20.20 -0.19
CA PHE A 184 8.99 -20.80 -1.48
C PHE A 184 8.91 -19.79 -2.64
N ILE A 185 9.12 -18.50 -2.37
CA ILE A 185 9.13 -17.47 -3.42
C ILE A 185 10.45 -17.54 -4.16
N ARG A 186 10.38 -17.73 -5.49
CA ARG A 186 11.53 -17.66 -6.38
C ARG A 186 11.43 -16.40 -7.23
N ASP A 187 12.40 -15.51 -7.10
CA ASP A 187 12.51 -14.31 -7.94
C ASP A 187 13.32 -14.64 -9.21
N PRO A 188 12.73 -14.53 -10.41
CA PRO A 188 13.43 -14.78 -11.66
C PRO A 188 14.66 -13.88 -11.91
N LEU A 189 14.77 -12.73 -11.24
CA LEU A 189 15.94 -11.87 -11.37
C LEU A 189 17.11 -12.35 -10.50
N ASP A 190 16.85 -13.04 -9.39
CA ASP A 190 17.92 -13.58 -8.53
C ASP A 190 18.71 -14.69 -9.26
N ASP A 191 18.05 -15.46 -10.12
CA ASP A 191 18.66 -16.55 -10.89
C ASP A 191 19.56 -16.03 -12.03
N ARG A 192 19.29 -14.83 -12.56
CA ARG A 192 20.08 -14.22 -13.65
C ARG A 192 21.44 -13.69 -13.18
N GLU A 193 21.51 -13.21 -11.95
CA GLU A 193 22.78 -12.75 -11.36
C GLU A 193 23.69 -13.94 -10.97
N SER A 194 23.13 -15.13 -10.75
CA SER A 194 23.88 -16.35 -10.44
C SER A 194 24.28 -17.17 -11.68
N GLY A 195 23.69 -16.91 -12.85
CA GLY A 195 23.82 -17.72 -14.07
C GLY A 195 24.86 -17.22 -15.09
N SER A 196 25.63 -16.17 -14.78
CA SER A 196 26.70 -15.66 -15.65
C SER A 196 28.09 -16.18 -15.23
N GLU A 197 28.20 -17.48 -14.97
CA GLU A 197 29.48 -18.21 -15.00
C GLU A 197 29.53 -19.05 -16.29
N SER A 198 29.59 -18.37 -17.43
CA SER A 198 30.21 -18.97 -18.62
C SER A 198 31.63 -18.39 -18.69
N PRO A 199 32.68 -19.23 -18.66
CA PRO A 199 34.05 -18.75 -18.63
C PRO A 199 34.39 -18.11 -19.99
N ILE A 200 34.32 -16.78 -20.06
CA ILE A 200 35.00 -16.02 -21.09
C ILE A 200 36.50 -16.04 -20.73
N PRO A 201 37.42 -16.32 -21.67
CA PRO A 201 38.85 -16.44 -21.37
C PRO A 201 39.39 -15.17 -20.72
N ALA A 202 40.07 -15.33 -19.59
CA ALA A 202 40.66 -14.27 -18.80
C ALA A 202 41.81 -13.58 -19.55
N THR A 203 41.55 -12.39 -20.11
CA THR A 203 42.60 -11.45 -20.55
C THR A 203 42.31 -10.00 -20.18
N GLN A 204 41.45 -9.75 -19.18
CA GLN A 204 41.36 -8.43 -18.55
C GLN A 204 41.43 -8.58 -17.03
N PRO A 205 42.30 -7.81 -16.33
CA PRO A 205 42.39 -7.88 -14.88
C PRO A 205 41.04 -7.53 -14.24
N PRO A 206 40.72 -8.10 -13.08
CA PRO A 206 39.45 -7.85 -12.42
C PRO A 206 39.35 -6.35 -12.13
N ALA A 207 38.32 -5.71 -12.68
CA ALA A 207 37.91 -4.38 -12.28
C ALA A 207 37.45 -4.47 -10.82
N ALA A 208 38.42 -4.38 -9.91
CA ALA A 208 38.20 -4.18 -8.50
C ALA A 208 37.41 -2.87 -8.33
N ALA A 209 36.28 -2.99 -7.63
CA ALA A 209 35.62 -1.90 -6.92
C ALA A 209 35.15 -0.70 -7.77
N GLU A 210 34.18 -0.91 -8.66
CA GLU A 210 33.41 0.22 -9.20
C GLU A 210 32.43 0.81 -8.17
N SER A 211 32.97 1.79 -7.44
CA SER A 211 32.30 2.86 -6.69
C SER A 211 31.43 2.45 -5.48
N LYS A 212 31.98 2.69 -4.29
CA LYS A 212 31.23 3.20 -3.14
C LYS A 212 30.59 4.54 -3.54
N GLY A 213 29.53 4.51 -4.35
CA GLY A 213 28.69 5.69 -4.56
C GLY A 213 28.20 6.16 -3.20
N SER A 214 28.45 7.43 -2.86
CA SER A 214 27.98 8.07 -1.62
C SER A 214 26.55 7.63 -1.33
N HIS A 215 26.30 7.06 -0.14
CA HIS A 215 24.98 6.52 0.26
C HIS A 215 23.83 7.51 0.02
N TRP A 216 24.14 8.80 0.02
CA TRP A 216 23.24 9.91 -0.30
C TRP A 216 22.79 9.96 -1.77
N LYS A 217 23.62 9.52 -2.72
CA LYS A 217 23.23 9.42 -4.14
C LYS A 217 22.20 8.32 -4.38
N GLU A 218 22.16 7.28 -3.54
CA GLU A 218 21.16 6.21 -3.62
C GLU A 218 19.77 6.68 -3.20
N LEU A 219 19.69 7.52 -2.16
CA LEU A 219 18.42 8.10 -1.69
C LEU A 219 17.72 8.91 -2.79
N GLY A 220 18.46 9.71 -3.57
CA GLY A 220 17.89 10.51 -4.65
C GLY A 220 17.63 9.77 -5.98
N ALA A 221 18.03 8.50 -6.10
CA ALA A 221 17.95 7.79 -7.37
C ALA A 221 16.50 7.54 -7.82
N GLY A 222 15.61 7.17 -6.90
CA GLY A 222 14.18 6.97 -7.19
C GLY A 222 13.51 8.24 -7.71
N TRP A 223 13.71 9.36 -7.01
CA TRP A 223 13.19 10.67 -7.44
C TRP A 223 13.74 11.14 -8.78
N ARG A 224 15.02 10.88 -9.07
CA ARG A 224 15.59 11.21 -10.37
C ARG A 224 14.87 10.46 -11.49
N ILE A 225 14.58 9.18 -11.30
CA ILE A 225 13.83 8.36 -12.27
C ILE A 225 12.40 8.89 -12.41
N ILE A 226 11.72 9.19 -11.31
CA ILE A 226 10.37 9.78 -11.31
C ILE A 226 10.34 11.06 -12.14
N TRP A 227 11.36 11.93 -12.00
CA TRP A 227 11.40 13.20 -12.70
C TRP A 227 11.67 13.08 -14.21
N HIS A 228 12.52 12.14 -14.62
CA HIS A 228 12.94 11.98 -16.02
C HIS A 228 12.00 11.07 -16.82
N ASN A 229 11.36 10.09 -16.19
CA ASN A 229 10.42 9.21 -16.86
C ASN A 229 9.04 9.87 -16.95
N ARG A 230 8.68 10.33 -18.14
CA ARG A 230 7.44 11.09 -18.41
C ARG A 230 6.17 10.36 -17.97
N ARG A 231 6.11 9.03 -18.13
CA ARG A 231 4.95 8.21 -17.71
C ARG A 231 4.82 8.20 -16.19
N ILE A 232 5.91 7.88 -15.48
CA ILE A 232 5.91 7.85 -14.01
C ILE A 232 5.59 9.23 -13.46
N ARG A 233 6.20 10.29 -14.02
CA ARG A 233 5.92 11.68 -13.62
C ARG A 233 4.44 12.03 -13.75
N SER A 234 3.80 11.67 -14.86
CA SER A 234 2.38 11.96 -15.05
C SER A 234 1.50 11.24 -14.02
N LEU A 235 1.79 9.97 -13.71
CA LEU A 235 1.07 9.22 -12.68
C LEU A 235 1.25 9.89 -11.33
N MET A 236 2.46 10.35 -11.01
CA MET A 236 2.75 11.03 -9.75
C MET A 236 2.06 12.38 -9.63
N ILE A 237 1.99 13.18 -10.69
CA ILE A 237 1.28 14.46 -10.67
C ILE A 237 -0.20 14.23 -10.42
N VAL A 238 -0.82 13.30 -11.17
CA VAL A 238 -2.23 12.94 -10.99
C VAL A 238 -2.48 12.42 -9.57
N ASP A 239 -1.65 11.51 -9.08
CA ASP A 239 -1.77 10.91 -7.75
C ASP A 239 -1.58 11.94 -6.62
N SER A 240 -0.63 12.86 -6.76
CA SER A 240 -0.36 13.88 -5.74
C SER A 240 -1.52 14.85 -5.59
N ILE A 241 -2.14 15.26 -6.70
CA ILE A 241 -3.32 16.16 -6.67
C ILE A 241 -4.54 15.40 -6.15
N ASP A 242 -4.76 14.17 -6.63
CA ASP A 242 -5.85 13.29 -6.18
C ASP A 242 -5.73 12.98 -4.67
N THR A 243 -4.51 12.83 -4.14
CA THR A 243 -4.25 12.59 -2.72
C THR A 243 -4.80 13.71 -1.83
N ILE A 244 -4.75 14.97 -2.28
CA ILE A 244 -5.31 16.10 -1.50
C ILE A 244 -6.80 15.88 -1.26
N GLY A 245 -7.56 15.55 -2.31
CA GLY A 245 -8.97 15.23 -2.18
C GLY A 245 -9.22 13.88 -1.48
N GLY A 246 -8.40 12.87 -1.78
CA GLY A 246 -8.48 11.53 -1.21
C GLY A 246 -8.38 11.51 0.32
N THR A 247 -7.61 12.43 0.91
CA THR A 247 -7.48 12.57 2.37
C THR A 247 -8.81 12.89 3.07
N SER A 248 -9.79 13.49 2.38
CA SER A 248 -11.13 13.76 2.93
C SER A 248 -11.92 12.50 3.32
N TRP A 249 -11.49 11.33 2.85
CA TRP A 249 -12.11 10.04 3.16
C TRP A 249 -11.48 9.35 4.38
N LEU A 250 -10.54 10.01 5.05
CA LEU A 250 -10.02 9.53 6.32
C LEU A 250 -11.14 9.44 7.36
N GLY A 251 -11.05 8.45 8.25
CA GLY A 251 -12.11 8.15 9.20
C GLY A 251 -12.59 9.34 10.04
N VAL A 252 -11.69 10.26 10.42
CA VAL A 252 -12.07 11.46 11.19
C VAL A 252 -13.00 12.40 10.41
N PHE A 253 -12.76 12.59 9.12
CA PHE A 253 -13.62 13.41 8.25
C PHE A 253 -14.96 12.74 8.00
N ILE A 254 -14.97 11.42 7.82
CA ILE A 254 -16.22 10.66 7.69
C ILE A 254 -17.04 10.73 8.99
N LEU A 255 -16.39 10.63 10.15
CA LEU A 255 -17.05 10.80 11.44
C LEU A 255 -17.64 12.22 11.59
N ALA A 256 -16.88 13.25 11.19
CA ALA A 256 -17.35 14.63 11.19
C ALA A 256 -18.55 14.80 10.24
N TYR A 257 -18.52 14.21 9.04
CA TYR A 257 -19.64 14.23 8.10
C TYR A 257 -20.90 13.56 8.68
N VAL A 258 -20.75 12.37 9.25
CA VAL A 258 -21.85 11.62 9.86
C VAL A 258 -22.50 12.39 11.01
N THR A 259 -21.70 13.03 11.86
CA THR A 259 -22.19 13.73 13.05
C THR A 259 -22.72 15.13 12.74
N GLN A 260 -22.03 15.89 11.89
CA GLN A 260 -22.34 17.29 11.62
C GLN A 260 -23.31 17.49 10.45
N VAL A 261 -23.29 16.62 9.43
CA VAL A 261 -24.12 16.76 8.22
C VAL A 261 -25.31 15.80 8.24
N LEU A 262 -25.08 14.54 8.59
CA LEU A 262 -26.15 13.53 8.63
C LEU A 262 -26.88 13.47 9.98
N HIS A 263 -26.38 14.17 11.00
CA HIS A 263 -26.91 14.18 12.36
C HIS A 263 -27.13 12.78 12.94
N LYS A 264 -26.15 11.89 12.71
CA LYS A 264 -26.13 10.53 13.25
C LYS A 264 -25.00 10.35 14.25
N ASP A 265 -25.13 9.31 15.06
CA ASP A 265 -24.13 8.96 16.07
C ASP A 265 -22.92 8.23 15.47
N ALA A 266 -21.89 8.02 16.29
CA ALA A 266 -20.63 7.43 15.87
C ALA A 266 -20.74 5.98 15.37
N SER A 267 -21.83 5.23 15.67
CA SER A 267 -22.01 3.88 15.13
C SER A 267 -22.09 3.86 13.60
N TRP A 268 -22.63 4.93 13.00
CA TRP A 268 -22.73 5.09 11.55
C TRP A 268 -21.37 5.19 10.86
N TRP A 269 -20.33 5.65 11.56
CA TRP A 269 -18.97 5.65 11.04
C TRP A 269 -18.47 4.22 10.73
N GLY A 270 -18.84 3.25 11.57
CA GLY A 270 -18.55 1.83 11.33
C GLY A 270 -19.24 1.30 10.07
N PHE A 271 -20.53 1.60 9.89
CA PHE A 271 -21.30 1.22 8.71
C PHE A 271 -20.76 1.86 7.42
N MET A 272 -20.31 3.12 7.51
CA MET A 272 -19.68 3.84 6.41
C MET A 272 -18.40 3.12 5.95
N ASN A 273 -17.48 2.81 6.88
CA ASN A 273 -16.25 2.10 6.53
C ASN A 273 -16.52 0.71 5.93
N ALA A 274 -17.44 -0.07 6.52
CA ALA A 274 -17.83 -1.37 5.98
C ALA A 274 -18.40 -1.27 4.56
N SER A 275 -19.24 -0.25 4.31
CA SER A 275 -19.81 0.03 2.99
C SER A 275 -18.71 0.32 1.98
N PHE A 276 -17.76 1.20 2.31
CA PHE A 276 -16.64 1.53 1.43
C PHE A 276 -15.76 0.31 1.10
N PHE A 277 -15.40 -0.49 2.10
CA PHE A 277 -14.62 -1.71 1.86
C PHE A 277 -15.36 -2.71 0.97
N SER A 278 -16.68 -2.86 1.13
CA SER A 278 -17.48 -3.73 0.26
C SER A 278 -17.42 -3.27 -1.20
N GLY A 279 -17.50 -1.96 -1.43
CA GLY A 279 -17.33 -1.32 -2.72
C GLY A 279 -15.95 -1.56 -3.34
N MET A 280 -14.91 -1.39 -2.54
CA MET A 280 -13.53 -1.63 -2.97
C MET A 280 -13.32 -3.10 -3.34
N ILE A 281 -13.80 -4.04 -2.54
CA ILE A 281 -13.73 -5.48 -2.83
C ILE A 281 -14.43 -5.79 -4.16
N LEU A 282 -15.66 -5.31 -4.35
CA LEU A 282 -16.40 -5.46 -5.59
C LEU A 282 -15.66 -4.85 -6.79
N GLY A 283 -15.08 -3.66 -6.62
CA GLY A 283 -14.27 -3.00 -7.66
C GLY A 283 -13.08 -3.84 -8.11
N GLY A 284 -12.36 -4.45 -7.17
CA GLY A 284 -11.28 -5.37 -7.47
C GLY A 284 -11.75 -6.65 -8.19
N LEU A 285 -12.89 -7.21 -7.80
CA LEU A 285 -13.47 -8.38 -8.50
C LEU A 285 -13.90 -8.02 -9.93
N VAL A 286 -14.50 -6.84 -10.13
CA VAL A 286 -14.87 -6.31 -11.45
C VAL A 286 -13.63 -6.13 -12.33
N VAL A 287 -12.52 -5.62 -11.79
CA VAL A 287 -11.26 -5.51 -12.53
C VAL A 287 -10.78 -6.89 -12.99
N VAL A 288 -10.83 -7.93 -12.15
CA VAL A 288 -10.46 -9.31 -12.55
C VAL A 288 -11.26 -9.78 -13.76
N GLY A 289 -12.58 -9.53 -13.75
CA GLY A 289 -13.48 -9.90 -14.86
C GLY A 289 -13.24 -9.09 -16.14
N LEU A 290 -12.84 -7.82 -16.02
CA LEU A 290 -12.70 -6.89 -17.15
C LEU A 290 -11.25 -6.64 -17.61
N VAL A 291 -10.26 -7.35 -17.06
CA VAL A 291 -8.82 -7.12 -17.35
C VAL A 291 -8.52 -6.97 -18.85
N LYS A 292 -9.08 -7.82 -19.71
CA LYS A 292 -8.85 -7.77 -21.16
C LYS A 292 -9.20 -6.41 -21.77
N ARG A 293 -10.34 -5.83 -21.35
CA ARG A 293 -10.80 -4.53 -21.82
C ARG A 293 -9.97 -3.40 -21.20
N LEU A 294 -9.72 -3.51 -19.89
CA LEU A 294 -9.00 -2.49 -19.13
C LEU A 294 -7.56 -2.35 -19.63
N GLN A 295 -6.88 -3.44 -19.96
CA GLN A 295 -5.46 -3.40 -20.33
C GLN A 295 -5.22 -2.56 -21.59
N LYS A 296 -6.07 -2.67 -22.61
CA LYS A 296 -5.90 -2.01 -23.92
C LYS A 296 -5.77 -0.48 -23.81
N ASN A 297 -6.58 0.14 -22.95
CA ASN A 297 -6.60 1.60 -22.75
C ASN A 297 -6.48 1.95 -21.25
N SER A 298 -5.61 1.24 -20.52
CA SER A 298 -5.49 1.29 -19.06
C SER A 298 -5.55 2.72 -18.51
N TYR A 299 -4.71 3.62 -19.02
CA TYR A 299 -4.65 4.99 -18.54
C TYR A 299 -5.97 5.76 -18.69
N LEU A 300 -6.70 5.59 -19.80
CA LEU A 300 -8.01 6.25 -19.98
C LEU A 300 -9.08 5.65 -19.07
N TYR A 301 -9.06 4.33 -18.83
CA TYR A 301 -9.98 3.71 -17.86
C TYR A 301 -9.70 4.19 -16.43
N MET A 302 -8.43 4.44 -16.07
CA MET A 302 -8.08 5.07 -14.79
C MET A 302 -8.70 6.47 -14.68
N LEU A 303 -8.53 7.32 -15.70
CA LEU A 303 -9.13 8.67 -15.70
C LEU A 303 -10.66 8.62 -15.70
N GLY A 304 -11.27 7.70 -16.43
CA GLY A 304 -12.71 7.47 -16.42
C GLY A 304 -13.23 7.03 -15.05
N ALA A 305 -12.50 6.14 -14.37
CA ALA A 305 -12.81 5.74 -13.00
C ALA A 305 -12.78 6.95 -12.05
N LEU A 306 -11.72 7.76 -12.10
CA LEU A 306 -11.61 8.97 -11.29
C LEU A 306 -12.71 9.98 -11.61
N PHE A 307 -13.12 10.11 -12.87
CA PHE A 307 -14.24 10.97 -13.25
C PHE A 307 -15.58 10.48 -12.67
N VAL A 308 -15.85 9.18 -12.72
CA VAL A 308 -17.04 8.60 -12.05
C VAL A 308 -16.99 8.85 -10.54
N TYR A 309 -15.81 8.72 -9.93
CA TYR A 309 -15.60 9.01 -8.53
C TYR A 309 -15.85 10.49 -8.18
N VAL A 310 -15.48 11.44 -9.05
CA VAL A 310 -15.84 12.87 -8.90
C VAL A 310 -17.35 13.04 -8.84
N LEU A 311 -18.10 12.44 -9.77
CA LEU A 311 -19.56 12.55 -9.80
C LEU A 311 -20.19 12.02 -8.52
N ILE A 312 -19.74 10.85 -8.05
CA ILE A 312 -20.21 10.27 -6.79
C ILE A 312 -19.87 11.17 -5.61
N THR A 313 -18.67 11.76 -5.58
CA THR A 313 -18.22 12.65 -4.49
C THR A 313 -19.06 13.93 -4.42
N VAL A 314 -19.43 14.52 -5.56
CA VAL A 314 -20.32 15.69 -5.59
C VAL A 314 -21.71 15.34 -5.06
N VAL A 315 -22.27 14.22 -5.52
CA VAL A 315 -23.59 13.75 -5.03
C VAL A 315 -23.52 13.41 -3.54
N PHE A 316 -22.43 12.80 -3.08
CA PHE A 316 -22.18 12.52 -1.68
C PHE A 316 -22.13 13.81 -0.85
N ALA A 317 -21.36 14.82 -1.28
CA ALA A 317 -21.23 16.08 -0.55
C ALA A 317 -22.56 16.79 -0.32
N LEU A 318 -23.46 16.73 -1.32
CA LEU A 318 -24.76 17.40 -1.27
C LEU A 318 -25.86 16.53 -0.62
N ASN A 319 -25.55 15.29 -0.27
CA ASN A 319 -26.54 14.34 0.23
C ASN A 319 -26.78 14.47 1.74
N THR A 320 -28.04 14.64 2.14
CA THR A 320 -28.45 14.69 3.56
C THR A 320 -29.08 13.38 4.04
N ILE A 321 -29.29 12.40 3.16
CA ILE A 321 -29.99 11.14 3.49
C ILE A 321 -28.95 10.09 3.94
N PRO A 322 -28.99 9.60 5.19
CA PRO A 322 -27.97 8.68 5.71
C PRO A 322 -27.88 7.35 4.94
N ALA A 323 -29.02 6.76 4.57
CA ALA A 323 -29.03 5.52 3.79
C ALA A 323 -28.42 5.71 2.39
N ALA A 324 -28.67 6.85 1.75
CA ALA A 324 -28.06 7.18 0.47
C ALA A 324 -26.54 7.41 0.61
N ALA A 325 -26.08 7.97 1.75
CA ALA A 325 -24.65 8.14 2.02
C ALA A 325 -23.92 6.78 2.07
N LEU A 326 -24.52 5.76 2.70
CA LEU A 326 -23.96 4.39 2.74
C LEU A 326 -23.86 3.81 1.32
N VAL A 327 -24.90 3.95 0.51
CA VAL A 327 -24.91 3.45 -0.88
C VAL A 327 -23.88 4.18 -1.73
N LEU A 328 -23.84 5.51 -1.67
CA LEU A 328 -22.86 6.32 -2.41
C LEU A 328 -21.44 5.97 -2.00
N PHE A 329 -21.19 5.74 -0.71
CA PHE A 329 -19.86 5.39 -0.22
C PHE A 329 -19.45 3.95 -0.55
N ALA A 330 -20.41 3.02 -0.62
CA ALA A 330 -20.17 1.70 -1.21
C ALA A 330 -19.85 1.81 -2.70
N VAL A 331 -20.65 2.55 -3.46
CA VAL A 331 -20.46 2.68 -4.91
C VAL A 331 -19.16 3.42 -5.25
N SER A 332 -18.72 4.38 -4.42
CA SER A 332 -17.45 5.10 -4.62
C SER A 332 -16.22 4.19 -4.46
N GLY A 333 -16.32 3.11 -3.69
CA GLY A 333 -15.25 2.13 -3.55
C GLY A 333 -14.87 1.45 -4.87
N LEU A 334 -15.83 1.25 -5.79
CA LEU A 334 -15.56 0.62 -7.09
C LEU A 334 -14.57 1.41 -7.96
N PRO A 335 -14.85 2.68 -8.34
CA PRO A 335 -13.95 3.46 -9.16
C PRO A 335 -12.62 3.75 -8.45
N VAL A 336 -12.62 3.95 -7.13
CA VAL A 336 -11.39 4.15 -6.35
C VAL A 336 -10.48 2.91 -6.44
N GLN A 337 -11.03 1.72 -6.22
CA GLN A 337 -10.24 0.49 -6.30
C GLN A 337 -9.75 0.23 -7.73
N MET A 338 -10.60 0.46 -8.73
CA MET A 338 -10.24 0.30 -10.14
C MET A 338 -9.11 1.25 -10.54
N ALA A 339 -9.22 2.54 -10.22
CA ALA A 339 -8.17 3.53 -10.47
C ALA A 339 -6.86 3.13 -9.79
N GLY A 340 -6.92 2.70 -8.53
CA GLY A 340 -5.75 2.27 -7.77
C GLY A 340 -5.02 1.06 -8.36
N ILE A 341 -5.76 0.03 -8.80
CA ILE A 341 -5.16 -1.16 -9.44
C ILE A 341 -4.50 -0.79 -10.76
N ILE A 342 -5.20 -0.01 -11.61
CA ILE A 342 -4.67 0.41 -12.90
C ILE A 342 -3.44 1.29 -12.72
N ARG A 343 -3.49 2.26 -11.79
CA ARG A 343 -2.37 3.15 -11.45
C ARG A 343 -1.15 2.34 -11.02
N ARG A 344 -1.32 1.35 -10.14
CA ARG A 344 -0.24 0.46 -9.69
C ARG A 344 0.34 -0.36 -10.84
N THR A 345 -0.50 -0.94 -11.70
CA THR A 345 -0.05 -1.69 -12.89
C THR A 345 0.73 -0.81 -13.86
N LEU A 346 0.22 0.38 -14.19
CA LEU A 346 0.89 1.32 -15.09
C LEU A 346 2.24 1.77 -14.53
N LEU A 347 2.32 2.00 -13.23
CA LEU A 347 3.57 2.37 -12.57
C LEU A 347 4.59 1.23 -12.64
N GLN A 348 4.16 0.00 -12.33
CA GLN A 348 5.00 -1.20 -12.38
C GLN A 348 5.52 -1.52 -13.79
N THR A 349 4.76 -1.20 -14.84
CA THR A 349 5.19 -1.39 -16.23
C THR A 349 5.98 -0.21 -16.81
N SER A 350 5.97 0.96 -16.13
CA SER A 350 6.67 2.16 -16.61
C SER A 350 8.13 2.25 -16.13
N ALA A 351 8.53 1.51 -15.11
CA ALA A 351 9.89 1.51 -14.58
C ALA A 351 10.63 0.19 -14.86
N PRO A 352 11.94 0.22 -15.13
CA PRO A 352 12.75 -1.00 -15.25
C PRO A 352 12.72 -1.83 -13.96
N ALA A 353 12.58 -3.16 -14.09
CA ALA A 353 12.37 -4.06 -12.95
C ALA A 353 13.45 -3.98 -11.86
N ALA A 354 14.71 -3.70 -12.24
CA ALA A 354 15.83 -3.54 -11.31
C ALA A 354 15.76 -2.24 -10.48
N GLN A 355 15.20 -1.18 -11.06
CA GLN A 355 15.10 0.14 -10.41
C GLN A 355 13.75 0.36 -9.72
N LEU A 356 12.77 -0.48 -10.02
CA LEU A 356 11.40 -0.40 -9.51
C LEU A 356 11.30 -0.31 -7.97
N PRO A 357 12.07 -1.06 -7.16
CA PRO A 357 12.02 -0.92 -5.70
C PRO A 357 12.34 0.51 -5.22
N LYS A 358 13.32 1.16 -5.84
CA LYS A 358 13.74 2.54 -5.50
C LYS A 358 12.68 3.56 -5.92
N VAL A 359 12.05 3.34 -7.06
CA VAL A 359 10.93 4.16 -7.54
C VAL A 359 9.75 4.04 -6.58
N MET A 360 9.35 2.82 -6.21
CA MET A 360 8.25 2.58 -5.26
C MET A 360 8.51 3.24 -3.90
N ALA A 361 9.72 3.11 -3.35
CA ALA A 361 10.08 3.76 -2.09
C ALA A 361 10.00 5.30 -2.19
N GLY A 362 10.49 5.90 -3.27
CA GLY A 362 10.40 7.35 -3.48
C GLY A 362 8.96 7.86 -3.63
N ILE A 363 8.09 7.04 -4.24
CA ILE A 363 6.66 7.33 -4.38
C ILE A 363 5.97 7.26 -3.03
N ASP A 364 6.21 6.21 -2.25
CA ASP A 364 5.61 6.06 -0.92
C ASP A 364 5.95 7.27 -0.01
N VAL A 365 7.18 7.77 -0.07
CA VAL A 365 7.56 8.98 0.68
C VAL A 365 6.79 10.22 0.18
N LEU A 366 6.68 10.41 -1.13
CA LEU A 366 5.93 11.54 -1.71
C LEU A 366 4.45 11.50 -1.32
N THR A 367 3.81 10.34 -1.45
CA THR A 367 2.40 10.15 -1.11
C THR A 367 2.16 10.33 0.39
N ASN A 368 3.03 9.82 1.27
CA ASN A 368 2.89 9.98 2.71
C ASN A 368 3.05 11.44 3.17
N LEU A 369 4.03 12.17 2.62
CA LEU A 369 4.21 13.60 2.90
C LEU A 369 3.03 14.41 2.38
N GLY A 370 2.58 14.14 1.16
CA GLY A 370 1.42 14.78 0.55
C GLY A 370 0.15 14.53 1.38
N PHE A 371 -0.06 13.30 1.83
CA PHE A 371 -1.17 12.93 2.72
C PHE A 371 -1.13 13.70 4.04
N GLY A 372 0.02 13.76 4.72
CA GLY A 372 0.17 14.47 6.00
C GLY A 372 -0.09 15.97 5.90
N LEU A 373 0.43 16.63 4.86
CA LEU A 373 0.17 18.05 4.60
C LEU A 373 -1.31 18.29 4.24
N SER A 374 -1.89 17.41 3.42
CA SER A 374 -3.30 17.49 3.03
C SER A 374 -4.23 17.31 4.23
N LEU A 375 -3.87 16.45 5.19
CA LEU A 375 -4.65 16.23 6.41
C LEU A 375 -4.76 17.50 7.24
N LEU A 376 -3.63 18.20 7.46
CA LEU A 376 -3.61 19.47 8.19
C LEU A 376 -4.42 20.55 7.46
N PHE A 377 -4.22 20.67 6.15
CA PHE A 377 -4.94 21.62 5.32
C PHE A 377 -6.45 21.38 5.32
N LEU A 378 -6.88 20.13 5.12
CA LEU A 378 -8.30 19.77 5.12
C LEU A 378 -8.93 19.89 6.51
N GLY A 379 -8.18 19.64 7.59
CA GLY A 379 -8.66 19.88 8.95
C GLY A 379 -8.99 21.36 9.17
N TRP A 380 -8.04 22.24 8.86
CA TRP A 380 -8.27 23.70 8.90
C TRP A 380 -9.42 24.14 7.98
N TYR A 381 -9.51 23.57 6.78
CA TYR A 381 -10.55 23.90 5.82
C TYR A 381 -11.94 23.44 6.30
N ALA A 382 -12.03 22.25 6.91
CA ALA A 382 -13.25 21.71 7.50
C ALA A 382 -13.78 22.59 8.64
N ASP A 383 -12.91 23.04 9.54
CA ASP A 383 -13.30 23.90 10.67
C ASP A 383 -13.88 25.25 10.20
N ARG A 384 -13.39 25.77 9.07
CA ARG A 384 -13.78 27.09 8.58
C ARG A 384 -14.97 27.08 7.61
N PHE A 385 -15.09 26.03 6.79
CA PHE A 385 -16.08 25.97 5.69
C PHE A 385 -17.07 24.80 5.81
N GLY A 386 -16.87 23.90 6.77
CA GLY A 386 -17.71 22.73 7.00
C GLY A 386 -17.45 21.55 6.07
N MET A 387 -17.99 20.39 6.45
CA MET A 387 -17.70 19.11 5.79
C MET A 387 -18.22 19.00 4.34
N VAL A 388 -19.32 19.68 4.00
CA VAL A 388 -19.84 19.70 2.62
C VAL A 388 -18.79 20.31 1.67
N GLN A 389 -18.19 21.44 2.06
CA GLN A 389 -17.18 22.12 1.25
C GLN A 389 -15.91 21.28 1.12
N VAL A 390 -15.54 20.50 2.14
CA VAL A 390 -14.38 19.58 2.09
C VAL A 390 -14.55 18.56 0.96
N TYR A 391 -15.72 17.94 0.83
CA TYR A 391 -15.97 16.95 -0.24
C TYR A 391 -16.11 17.60 -1.61
N LEU A 392 -16.67 18.82 -1.71
CA LEU A 392 -16.69 19.58 -2.97
C LEU A 392 -15.26 19.96 -3.41
N LEU A 393 -14.41 20.36 -2.47
CA LEU A 393 -12.99 20.62 -2.72
C LEU A 393 -12.28 19.34 -3.17
N ALA A 394 -12.56 18.19 -2.53
CA ALA A 394 -12.02 16.90 -2.94
C ALA A 394 -12.41 16.55 -4.39
N ALA A 395 -13.68 16.72 -4.75
CA ALA A 395 -14.16 16.54 -6.12
C ALA A 395 -13.46 17.49 -7.11
N ALA A 396 -13.24 18.75 -6.73
CA ALA A 396 -12.51 19.72 -7.54
C ALA A 396 -11.04 19.31 -7.76
N MET A 397 -10.34 18.87 -6.70
CA MET A 397 -8.95 18.40 -6.80
C MET A 397 -8.84 17.18 -7.71
N THR A 398 -9.69 16.17 -7.54
CA THR A 398 -9.69 15.01 -8.45
C THR A 398 -10.08 15.42 -9.87
N THR A 399 -10.99 16.38 -10.07
CA THR A 399 -11.30 16.92 -11.41
C THR A 399 -10.06 17.52 -12.07
N ILE A 400 -9.30 18.35 -11.34
CA ILE A 400 -8.04 18.92 -11.81
C ILE A 400 -7.04 17.81 -12.16
N ALA A 401 -6.94 16.77 -11.31
CA ALA A 401 -6.09 15.62 -11.56
C ALA A 401 -6.48 14.88 -12.86
N VAL A 402 -7.79 14.70 -13.11
CA VAL A 402 -8.30 14.09 -14.35
C VAL A 402 -7.98 14.96 -15.57
N LEU A 403 -8.22 16.28 -15.50
CA LEU A 403 -7.92 17.21 -16.59
C LEU A 403 -6.43 17.23 -16.93
N ILE A 404 -5.56 17.31 -15.93
CA ILE A 404 -4.10 17.21 -16.10
C ILE A 404 -3.73 15.86 -16.71
N GLY A 405 -4.33 14.77 -16.22
CA GLY A 405 -4.10 13.43 -16.77
C GLY A 405 -4.47 13.33 -18.25
N LEU A 406 -5.56 13.97 -18.69
CA LEU A 406 -5.95 13.98 -20.11
C LEU A 406 -4.88 14.63 -21.01
N PHE A 407 -4.12 15.61 -20.53
CA PHE A 407 -3.00 16.18 -21.29
C PHE A 407 -1.84 15.18 -21.47
N TYR A 408 -1.60 14.31 -20.49
CA TYR A 408 -0.54 13.29 -20.54
C TYR A 408 -0.97 11.97 -21.23
N ARG A 409 -2.21 11.86 -21.72
CA ARG A 409 -2.73 10.61 -22.32
C ARG A 409 -1.89 10.06 -23.46
N ARG A 410 -1.23 10.94 -24.24
CA ARG A 410 -0.41 10.54 -25.40
C ARG A 410 0.77 9.68 -25.00
N ASP A 411 1.34 9.92 -23.81
CA ASP A 411 2.54 9.24 -23.31
C ASP A 411 2.31 7.74 -23.05
N PHE A 412 1.05 7.32 -22.91
CA PHE A 412 0.65 5.92 -22.70
C PHE A 412 0.12 5.23 -23.95
N GLN A 413 -0.14 5.96 -25.03
CA GLN A 413 -0.63 5.40 -26.31
C GLN A 413 0.53 4.87 -27.17
N GLU A 414 1.70 5.51 -27.14
CA GLU A 414 2.87 5.15 -27.97
C GLU A 414 3.42 3.73 -27.69
N SER A 415 3.24 3.21 -26.46
CA SER A 415 3.67 1.85 -26.10
C SER A 415 2.88 0.72 -26.79
N ALA A 416 1.68 0.97 -27.27
CA ALA A 416 0.87 -0.06 -27.93
C ALA A 416 1.33 -0.36 -29.37
N GLN A 417 2.17 0.50 -29.97
CA GLN A 417 2.63 0.35 -31.36
C GLN A 417 3.97 -0.38 -31.52
N VAL A 418 4.75 -0.56 -30.45
CA VAL A 418 6.13 -1.11 -30.56
C VAL A 418 6.18 -2.65 -30.54
N ASP A 419 5.10 -3.33 -30.15
CA ASP A 419 5.05 -4.82 -30.05
C ASP A 419 4.69 -5.55 -31.37
N HIS A 420 4.66 -4.86 -32.51
CA HIS A 420 4.55 -5.50 -33.83
C HIS A 420 5.81 -5.24 -34.65
N PRO A 421 6.84 -6.12 -34.60
CA PRO A 421 7.80 -6.15 -35.68
C PRO A 421 7.03 -6.64 -36.92
N THR A 422 6.72 -5.72 -37.84
CA THR A 422 6.40 -6.08 -39.21
C THR A 422 7.62 -6.79 -39.78
N VAL A 423 7.62 -8.12 -39.71
CA VAL A 423 8.44 -8.96 -40.58
C VAL A 423 7.89 -8.76 -41.99
N LYS A 424 8.32 -7.70 -42.67
CA LYS A 424 8.31 -7.68 -44.13
C LYS A 424 9.46 -8.56 -44.55
N GLY A 425 9.14 -9.83 -44.81
CA GLY A 425 10.02 -10.77 -45.48
C GLY A 425 10.42 -10.20 -46.83
N SER A 426 11.72 -10.23 -47.09
CA SER A 426 12.35 -10.16 -48.39
C SER A 426 11.79 -11.26 -49.29
N GLY A 427 11.14 -10.87 -50.39
CA GLY A 427 10.92 -11.72 -51.55
C GLY A 427 11.97 -11.37 -52.60
N ILE A 428 12.78 -12.39 -52.93
CA ILE A 428 13.71 -12.45 -54.06
C ILE A 428 12.95 -12.29 -55.37
#